data_AF-A0A6J4GCR5-F1
#
_entry.id   AF-A0A6J4GCR5-F1
#
_cell.length_a   1.000
_cell.length_b   1.000
_cell.length_c   1.000
_cell.angle_alpha   90.00
_cell.angle_beta   90.00
_cell.angle_gamma   90.00
#
_symmetry.space_group_name_H-M   'P 1'
#
loop_
_entity.id
_entity.type
_entity.pdbx_description
1 polymer ?
#
loop_
_entity_poly.entity_id
_entity_poly.type
_entity_poly.pdbx_seq_one_letter_code
_entity_poly.pdbx_strand_id
1 'polypeptide(L)'
;MNTQTLLIYCSVFVSSIVMAQQTPKILSYSKANYLPDFSYAGYHFGEKKLPEVQGTIINATDYGVKANDGLDDSKALLKAVKAANAVEGNVILQLPAGRIILSEIVYIERSNFVLRGSGSGDNGTEIYCPRPMMYLKDSESLAELREYLTTLDKRQREPENNVDLPFSQYAWSGGFIWTQVPGERVKSYLDKYEPTPNPLAKVSSGNMGEHTISVSEVKGLKVGDIVELQLFNKDGENGEIIKDLYKGANVKPGSHHWKFPKLPIVRQQVEITKISGSKITIKTPLTIAIKPSYQAQLVEWKHLDEVGIEHLSFTFPDIPRVAHHIEPGNNGIFLTRLFNSWVKDIKITNADSGILGEEISNVTVQDIVTDGPHLSHYTVTLGGVHNVLVKNLKIYNKAVHPLSFNTFSTKNVYQDCEIFADALLDQHSGANHQNLFDRITVHITADKNNSYLLFGGGGADYWKPSHGPFSTFWNLNVLVSNPNDKPVLLYGMKDGPFARIIGVNGNTKFEVKYEPDAYIEFLNTAMDKVPSLYDYQLQKRLK
;
A
#
# COMPACT_ATOMS: atom_id res chain seq x y z
N MET A 1 83.42 -13.80 -18.27
CA MET A 1 82.36 -14.81 -18.08
C MET A 1 81.64 -14.52 -16.77
N ASN A 2 80.41 -14.03 -16.93
CA ASN A 2 79.26 -13.91 -16.02
C ASN A 2 79.45 -13.86 -14.51
N THR A 3 79.32 -12.65 -13.96
CA THR A 3 78.79 -12.36 -12.62
C THR A 3 77.26 -12.50 -12.63
N GLN A 4 76.72 -13.46 -11.86
CA GLN A 4 75.28 -13.58 -11.62
C GLN A 4 74.89 -12.73 -10.40
N THR A 5 74.02 -11.75 -10.63
CA THR A 5 73.39 -10.94 -9.58
C THR A 5 72.09 -11.61 -9.13
N LEU A 6 72.01 -11.97 -7.86
CA LEU A 6 70.82 -12.55 -7.23
C LEU A 6 69.87 -11.42 -6.79
N LEU A 7 68.72 -11.29 -7.46
CA LEU A 7 67.64 -10.38 -7.09
C LEU A 7 66.65 -11.11 -6.16
N ILE A 8 66.61 -10.70 -4.89
CA ILE A 8 65.62 -11.17 -3.91
C ILE A 8 64.37 -10.30 -4.06
N TYR A 9 63.27 -10.87 -4.55
CA TYR A 9 61.96 -10.24 -4.53
C TYR A 9 61.35 -10.35 -3.13
N CYS A 10 61.20 -9.22 -2.46
CA CYS A 10 60.49 -9.13 -1.18
C CYS A 10 59.00 -8.85 -1.45
N SER A 11 58.17 -9.88 -1.37
CA SER A 11 56.71 -9.76 -1.55
C SER A 11 56.09 -9.17 -0.28
N VAL A 12 55.72 -7.89 -0.31
CA VAL A 12 54.91 -7.27 0.75
C VAL A 12 53.46 -7.76 0.60
N PHE A 13 53.07 -8.75 1.42
CA PHE A 13 51.67 -9.12 1.58
C PHE A 13 50.95 -8.02 2.36
N VAL A 14 50.23 -7.15 1.65
CA VAL A 14 49.23 -6.27 2.27
C VAL A 14 48.02 -7.13 2.60
N SER A 15 47.94 -7.62 3.83
CA SER A 15 46.75 -8.26 4.36
C SER A 15 45.66 -7.20 4.52
N SER A 16 44.85 -7.01 3.49
CA SER A 16 43.60 -6.28 3.58
C SER A 16 42.68 -7.04 4.55
N ILE A 17 42.59 -6.57 5.79
CA ILE A 17 41.59 -7.07 6.74
C ILE A 17 40.23 -6.65 6.19
N VAL A 18 39.57 -7.54 5.46
CA VAL A 18 38.16 -7.37 5.10
C VAL A 18 37.35 -7.55 6.37
N MET A 19 37.11 -6.46 7.09
CA MET A 19 36.14 -6.43 8.19
C MET A 19 34.77 -6.73 7.59
N ALA A 20 34.26 -7.95 7.79
CA ALA A 20 32.93 -8.31 7.34
C ALA A 20 31.90 -7.39 8.03
N GLN A 21 31.13 -6.62 7.26
CA GLN A 21 30.12 -5.68 7.79
C GLN A 21 29.24 -6.34 8.87
N GLN A 22 29.02 -5.71 10.01
CA GLN A 22 28.13 -6.29 11.02
C GLN A 22 26.67 -6.22 10.53
N THR A 23 25.82 -7.16 10.91
CA THR A 23 24.37 -7.05 10.68
C THR A 23 23.73 -6.14 11.72
N PRO A 24 22.62 -5.44 11.41
CA PRO A 24 21.90 -4.63 12.39
C PRO A 24 21.55 -5.42 13.65
N LYS A 25 21.76 -4.82 14.82
CA LYS A 25 21.48 -5.41 16.14
C LYS A 25 20.00 -5.72 16.30
N ILE A 26 19.11 -4.95 15.67
CA ILE A 26 17.66 -5.23 15.70
C ILE A 26 17.30 -6.61 15.11
N LEU A 27 18.15 -7.20 14.26
CA LEU A 27 17.95 -8.56 13.74
C LEU A 27 18.28 -9.65 14.77
N SER A 28 19.07 -9.32 15.80
CA SER A 28 19.28 -10.21 16.94
C SER A 28 18.06 -10.11 17.86
N TYR A 29 17.24 -11.16 17.88
CA TYR A 29 15.97 -11.18 18.61
C TYR A 29 16.18 -10.83 20.08
N SER A 30 15.60 -9.71 20.52
CA SER A 30 15.44 -9.39 21.93
C SER A 30 14.01 -8.89 22.16
N LYS A 31 13.38 -9.28 23.28
CA LYS A 31 12.05 -8.77 23.65
C LYS A 31 11.99 -7.24 23.76
N ALA A 32 13.14 -6.58 23.89
CA ALA A 32 13.25 -5.12 23.97
C ALA A 32 12.99 -4.40 22.63
N ASN A 33 13.30 -5.03 21.49
CA ASN A 33 13.25 -4.40 20.17
C ASN A 33 12.45 -5.25 19.17
N TYR A 34 11.12 -5.30 19.33
CA TYR A 34 10.24 -5.97 18.37
C TYR A 34 10.41 -5.39 16.96
N LEU A 35 10.53 -6.28 15.98
CA LEU A 35 10.57 -6.01 14.56
C LEU A 35 9.48 -6.85 13.88
N PRO A 36 8.51 -6.23 13.19
CA PRO A 36 7.45 -6.97 12.50
C PRO A 36 8.03 -7.93 11.45
N ASP A 37 7.41 -9.10 11.31
CA ASP A 37 7.61 -9.94 10.12
C ASP A 37 6.77 -9.38 8.97
N PHE A 38 7.43 -8.97 7.89
CA PHE A 38 6.85 -8.42 6.67
C PHE A 38 6.84 -9.44 5.52
N SER A 39 7.42 -10.63 5.72
CA SER A 39 7.59 -11.62 4.66
C SER A 39 6.28 -12.20 4.11
N TYR A 40 5.15 -11.93 4.77
CA TYR A 40 3.82 -12.33 4.32
C TYR A 40 3.19 -11.34 3.32
N ALA A 41 3.84 -10.21 3.03
CA ALA A 41 3.33 -9.27 2.04
C ALA A 41 3.42 -9.83 0.62
N GLY A 42 2.39 -9.52 -0.19
CA GLY A 42 2.29 -9.90 -1.59
C GLY A 42 1.44 -11.15 -1.86
N TYR A 43 1.30 -11.43 -3.16
CA TYR A 43 0.61 -12.56 -3.76
C TYR A 43 1.00 -13.89 -3.09
N HIS A 44 -0.01 -14.66 -2.63
CA HIS A 44 0.16 -15.91 -1.88
C HIS A 44 1.19 -15.80 -0.77
N PHE A 45 1.09 -14.73 0.01
CA PHE A 45 2.00 -14.43 1.12
C PHE A 45 3.47 -14.34 0.70
N GLY A 46 3.80 -13.99 -0.55
CA GLY A 46 5.18 -14.01 -1.07
C GLY A 46 5.75 -15.42 -1.29
N GLU A 47 4.95 -16.47 -1.13
CA GLU A 47 5.37 -17.88 -1.28
C GLU A 47 5.37 -18.31 -2.75
N LYS A 48 4.63 -17.61 -3.62
CA LYS A 48 4.55 -17.87 -5.05
C LYS A 48 4.99 -16.67 -5.86
N LYS A 49 5.58 -16.95 -7.02
CA LYS A 49 5.78 -15.92 -8.06
C LYS A 49 4.42 -15.56 -8.68
N LEU A 50 4.33 -14.35 -9.23
CA LEU A 50 3.17 -13.96 -10.04
C LEU A 50 3.00 -14.95 -11.21
N PRO A 51 1.76 -15.40 -11.47
CA PRO A 51 1.51 -16.44 -12.46
C PRO A 51 1.59 -15.89 -13.89
N GLU A 52 2.01 -16.73 -14.82
CA GLU A 52 1.64 -16.57 -16.24
C GLU A 52 0.30 -17.27 -16.44
N VAL A 53 -0.80 -16.52 -16.25
CA VAL A 53 -2.14 -17.12 -16.23
C VAL A 53 -2.49 -17.74 -17.57
N GLN A 54 -2.96 -18.99 -17.50
CA GLN A 54 -3.61 -19.72 -18.58
C GLN A 54 -5.11 -19.81 -18.30
N GLY A 55 -5.93 -19.73 -19.35
CA GLY A 55 -7.38 -19.74 -19.25
C GLY A 55 -8.04 -19.49 -20.60
N THR A 56 -9.37 -19.38 -20.59
CA THR A 56 -10.12 -19.01 -21.79
C THR A 56 -9.82 -17.56 -22.14
N ILE A 57 -9.41 -17.31 -23.39
CA ILE A 57 -9.12 -15.96 -23.87
C ILE A 57 -10.37 -15.39 -24.55
N ILE A 58 -10.78 -14.21 -24.09
CA ILE A 58 -11.79 -13.36 -24.71
C ILE A 58 -11.06 -12.17 -25.31
N ASN A 59 -10.97 -12.10 -26.65
CA ASN A 59 -10.37 -10.93 -27.29
C ASN A 59 -11.42 -9.81 -27.33
N ALA A 60 -11.07 -8.64 -26.80
CA ALA A 60 -11.98 -7.49 -26.78
C ALA A 60 -12.39 -7.04 -28.20
N THR A 61 -11.54 -7.29 -29.20
CA THR A 61 -11.79 -7.02 -30.61
C THR A 61 -12.98 -7.81 -31.16
N ASP A 62 -13.23 -9.03 -30.66
CA ASP A 62 -14.36 -9.87 -31.07
C ASP A 62 -15.71 -9.26 -30.64
N TYR A 63 -15.67 -8.30 -29.71
CA TYR A 63 -16.83 -7.57 -29.18
C TYR A 63 -16.89 -6.12 -29.67
N GLY A 64 -16.02 -5.75 -30.60
CA GLY A 64 -16.04 -4.48 -31.31
C GLY A 64 -15.11 -3.39 -30.77
N VAL A 65 -14.20 -3.71 -29.84
CA VAL A 65 -13.13 -2.78 -29.44
C VAL A 65 -12.19 -2.57 -30.61
N LYS A 66 -11.89 -1.31 -30.94
CA LYS A 66 -11.08 -0.93 -32.10
C LYS A 66 -10.03 0.09 -31.69
N ALA A 67 -8.81 -0.38 -31.48
CA ALA A 67 -7.71 0.50 -31.17
C ALA A 67 -7.43 1.48 -32.33
N ASN A 68 -7.05 2.72 -31.96
CA ASN A 68 -6.59 3.79 -32.85
C ASN A 68 -7.63 4.35 -33.83
N ASP A 69 -8.92 4.10 -33.65
CA ASP A 69 -9.96 4.67 -34.53
C ASP A 69 -10.47 6.05 -34.07
N GLY A 70 -10.05 6.49 -32.88
CA GLY A 70 -10.41 7.78 -32.30
C GLY A 70 -11.82 7.85 -31.72
N LEU A 71 -12.50 6.72 -31.57
CA LEU A 71 -13.86 6.61 -31.03
C LEU A 71 -13.87 5.94 -29.66
N ASP A 72 -14.97 6.12 -28.93
CA ASP A 72 -15.15 5.52 -27.60
C ASP A 72 -15.37 4.00 -27.69
N ASP A 73 -14.55 3.24 -26.96
CA ASP A 73 -14.57 1.78 -26.90
C ASP A 73 -15.36 1.23 -25.71
N SER A 74 -15.82 2.08 -24.78
CA SER A 74 -16.38 1.63 -23.50
C SER A 74 -17.51 0.63 -23.66
N LYS A 75 -18.48 0.91 -24.55
CA LYS A 75 -19.61 0.00 -24.77
C LYS A 75 -19.18 -1.35 -25.35
N ALA A 76 -18.16 -1.38 -26.19
CA ALA A 76 -17.63 -2.62 -26.77
C ALA A 76 -16.84 -3.40 -25.71
N LEU A 77 -16.02 -2.72 -24.91
CA LEU A 77 -15.27 -3.33 -23.84
C LEU A 77 -16.19 -3.92 -22.75
N LEU A 78 -17.27 -3.21 -22.37
CA LEU A 78 -18.26 -3.73 -21.43
C LEU A 78 -18.97 -4.99 -21.96
N LYS A 79 -19.17 -5.13 -23.27
CA LYS A 79 -19.67 -6.39 -23.86
C LYS A 79 -18.65 -7.52 -23.72
N ALA A 80 -17.37 -7.23 -23.95
CA ALA A 80 -16.29 -8.20 -23.78
C ALA A 80 -16.17 -8.66 -22.31
N VAL A 81 -16.27 -7.72 -21.36
CA VAL A 81 -16.31 -8.01 -19.91
C VAL A 81 -17.50 -8.90 -19.57
N LYS A 82 -18.69 -8.60 -20.09
CA LYS A 82 -19.88 -9.44 -19.88
C LYS A 82 -19.65 -10.86 -20.40
N ALA A 83 -19.01 -11.02 -21.55
CA ALA A 83 -18.68 -12.34 -22.08
C ALA A 83 -17.64 -13.06 -21.22
N ALA A 84 -16.60 -12.37 -20.79
CA ALA A 84 -15.60 -12.92 -19.88
C ALA A 84 -16.21 -13.33 -18.51
N ASN A 85 -17.20 -12.60 -18.01
CA ASN A 85 -17.93 -12.96 -16.80
C ASN A 85 -18.78 -14.24 -16.95
N ALA A 86 -19.16 -14.61 -18.17
CA ALA A 86 -19.92 -15.83 -18.44
C ALA A 86 -19.04 -17.09 -18.60
N VAL A 87 -17.71 -16.94 -18.64
CA VAL A 87 -16.76 -18.07 -18.76
C VAL A 87 -16.65 -18.83 -17.43
N GLU A 88 -16.68 -20.15 -17.47
CA GLU A 88 -16.33 -20.98 -16.31
C GLU A 88 -14.81 -21.06 -16.10
N GLY A 89 -14.35 -20.99 -14.86
CA GLY A 89 -12.92 -21.03 -14.52
C GLY A 89 -12.16 -19.77 -14.93
N ASN A 90 -10.85 -19.91 -15.16
CA ASN A 90 -9.95 -18.78 -15.43
C ASN A 90 -10.26 -18.14 -16.80
N VAL A 91 -10.39 -16.82 -16.80
CA VAL A 91 -10.62 -16.02 -18.01
C VAL A 91 -9.59 -14.92 -18.16
N ILE A 92 -9.18 -14.67 -19.40
CA ILE A 92 -8.28 -13.60 -19.78
C ILE A 92 -9.03 -12.73 -20.78
N LEU A 93 -9.36 -11.50 -20.37
CA LEU A 93 -9.86 -10.48 -21.28
C LEU A 93 -8.66 -9.77 -21.92
N GLN A 94 -8.37 -10.12 -23.17
CA GLN A 94 -7.24 -9.60 -23.93
C GLN A 94 -7.63 -8.31 -24.67
N LEU A 95 -6.97 -7.21 -24.33
CA LEU A 95 -7.07 -5.94 -25.05
C LEU A 95 -6.09 -5.92 -26.25
N PRO A 96 -6.47 -5.27 -27.37
CA PRO A 96 -5.57 -5.11 -28.51
C PRO A 96 -4.43 -4.13 -28.19
N ALA A 97 -3.34 -4.23 -28.93
CA ALA A 97 -2.32 -3.18 -28.97
C ALA A 97 -2.88 -1.90 -29.62
N GLY A 98 -2.36 -0.76 -29.21
CA GLY A 98 -2.82 0.57 -29.61
C GLY A 98 -3.70 1.26 -28.55
N ARG A 99 -4.17 2.45 -28.90
CA ARG A 99 -4.99 3.30 -28.05
C ARG A 99 -6.45 2.87 -28.11
N ILE A 100 -7.03 2.52 -26.96
CA ILE A 100 -8.46 2.41 -26.76
C ILE A 100 -8.96 3.60 -25.92
N ILE A 101 -10.17 4.10 -26.20
CA ILE A 101 -10.71 5.28 -25.52
C ILE A 101 -11.82 4.85 -24.57
N LEU A 102 -11.71 5.20 -23.29
CA LEU A 102 -12.75 4.91 -22.30
C LEU A 102 -13.41 6.17 -21.75
N SER A 103 -14.73 6.16 -21.73
CA SER A 103 -15.56 7.14 -21.00
C SER A 103 -16.63 6.50 -20.13
N GLU A 104 -16.43 5.25 -19.72
CA GLU A 104 -17.19 4.54 -18.69
C GLU A 104 -16.24 3.68 -17.82
N ILE A 105 -16.65 3.40 -16.59
CA ILE A 105 -15.91 2.52 -15.66
C ILE A 105 -16.05 1.06 -16.13
N VAL A 106 -14.93 0.34 -16.13
CA VAL A 106 -14.89 -1.10 -16.35
C VAL A 106 -14.75 -1.81 -15.01
N TYR A 107 -15.84 -2.47 -14.58
CA TYR A 107 -15.85 -3.25 -13.36
C TYR A 107 -15.35 -4.68 -13.58
N ILE A 108 -14.47 -5.15 -12.70
CA ILE A 108 -14.09 -6.56 -12.57
C ILE A 108 -14.72 -7.10 -11.30
N GLU A 109 -15.70 -7.99 -11.45
CA GLU A 109 -16.62 -8.37 -10.36
C GLU A 109 -16.58 -9.86 -10.00
N ARG A 110 -15.57 -10.58 -10.50
CA ARG A 110 -15.41 -12.01 -10.26
C ARG A 110 -13.95 -12.39 -10.09
N SER A 111 -13.74 -13.49 -9.37
CA SER A 111 -12.45 -14.15 -9.21
C SER A 111 -11.99 -14.82 -10.51
N ASN A 112 -10.69 -15.15 -10.55
CA ASN A 112 -10.04 -15.83 -11.68
C ASN A 112 -10.19 -15.07 -13.01
N PHE A 113 -9.97 -13.76 -12.95
CA PHE A 113 -10.14 -12.83 -14.08
C PHE A 113 -8.86 -12.05 -14.29
N VAL A 114 -8.33 -12.08 -15.51
CA VAL A 114 -7.18 -11.26 -15.90
C VAL A 114 -7.59 -10.27 -16.99
N LEU A 115 -7.45 -8.97 -16.70
CA LEU A 115 -7.46 -7.93 -17.73
C LEU A 115 -6.02 -7.75 -18.24
N ARG A 116 -5.78 -8.12 -19.50
CA ARG A 116 -4.43 -8.14 -20.09
C ARG A 116 -4.36 -7.25 -21.32
N GLY A 117 -3.41 -6.32 -21.34
CA GLY A 117 -3.03 -5.60 -22.55
C GLY A 117 -1.88 -6.25 -23.32
N SER A 118 -1.27 -5.51 -24.25
CA SER A 118 -0.16 -5.95 -25.10
C SER A 118 1.21 -5.39 -24.67
N GLY A 119 1.30 -4.83 -23.46
CA GLY A 119 2.48 -4.19 -22.87
C GLY A 119 2.19 -2.75 -22.43
N SER A 120 3.00 -2.21 -21.51
CA SER A 120 2.86 -0.82 -21.03
C SER A 120 3.64 0.22 -21.85
N GLY A 121 4.53 -0.21 -22.75
CA GLY A 121 5.35 0.66 -23.60
C GLY A 121 4.64 1.15 -24.87
N ASP A 122 5.36 1.89 -25.72
CA ASP A 122 4.80 2.62 -26.89
C ASP A 122 4.03 1.78 -27.91
N ASN A 123 4.35 0.48 -28.04
CA ASN A 123 3.66 -0.45 -28.95
C ASN A 123 2.61 -1.32 -28.24
N GLY A 124 2.37 -1.06 -26.96
CA GLY A 124 1.49 -1.82 -26.10
C GLY A 124 0.04 -1.37 -26.18
N THR A 125 -0.74 -1.67 -25.14
CA THR A 125 -2.12 -1.20 -25.01
C THR A 125 -2.13 0.10 -24.22
N GLU A 126 -2.70 1.16 -24.79
CA GLU A 126 -2.95 2.42 -24.09
C GLU A 126 -4.45 2.57 -23.84
N ILE A 127 -4.85 2.77 -22.58
CA ILE A 127 -6.17 3.23 -22.19
C ILE A 127 -6.11 4.75 -22.09
N TYR A 128 -6.75 5.45 -23.02
CA TYR A 128 -6.88 6.90 -23.00
C TYR A 128 -8.25 7.31 -22.43
N CYS A 129 -8.23 8.11 -21.37
CA CYS A 129 -9.43 8.60 -20.70
C CYS A 129 -9.58 10.11 -20.96
N PRO A 130 -10.37 10.54 -21.96
CA PRO A 130 -10.38 11.93 -22.42
C PRO A 130 -11.08 12.89 -21.44
N ARG A 131 -11.82 12.37 -20.45
CA ARG A 131 -12.56 13.15 -19.48
C ARG A 131 -12.46 12.50 -18.09
N PRO A 132 -12.36 13.30 -17.02
CA PRO A 132 -12.31 12.78 -15.65
C PRO A 132 -13.63 12.14 -15.21
N MET A 133 -13.55 11.32 -14.16
CA MET A 133 -14.68 10.56 -13.62
C MET A 133 -15.86 11.42 -13.14
N MET A 134 -15.67 12.71 -12.83
CA MET A 134 -16.77 13.62 -12.49
C MET A 134 -17.83 13.79 -13.59
N TYR A 135 -17.52 13.42 -14.84
CA TYR A 135 -18.47 13.44 -15.96
C TYR A 135 -19.17 12.09 -16.18
N LEU A 136 -18.80 11.07 -15.43
CA LEU A 136 -19.39 9.74 -15.52
C LEU A 136 -20.67 9.66 -14.68
N LYS A 137 -21.43 8.60 -14.92
CA LYS A 137 -22.54 8.25 -14.03
C LYS A 137 -21.98 7.97 -12.63
N ASP A 138 -22.60 8.54 -11.61
CA ASP A 138 -22.28 8.26 -10.22
C ASP A 138 -22.37 6.76 -9.92
N SER A 139 -21.31 6.20 -9.33
CA SER A 139 -21.29 4.82 -8.85
C SER A 139 -22.11 4.69 -7.56
N GLU A 140 -22.94 3.64 -7.48
CA GLU A 140 -23.67 3.26 -6.26
C GLU A 140 -22.68 2.94 -5.12
N SER A 141 -21.53 2.34 -5.45
CA SER A 141 -20.50 1.98 -4.47
C SER A 141 -19.88 3.20 -3.75
N LEU A 142 -20.05 4.43 -4.28
CA LEU A 142 -19.63 5.68 -3.63
C LEU A 142 -20.80 6.51 -3.08
N ALA A 143 -22.03 6.00 -3.08
CA ALA A 143 -23.20 6.73 -2.59
C ALA A 143 -23.05 7.18 -1.13
N GLU A 144 -22.57 6.28 -0.26
CA GLU A 144 -22.29 6.59 1.13
C GLU A 144 -21.18 7.67 1.27
N LEU A 145 -20.12 7.58 0.47
CA LEU A 145 -19.04 8.58 0.48
C LEU A 145 -19.59 9.96 0.09
N ARG A 146 -20.38 10.06 -0.98
CA ARG A 146 -21.00 11.34 -1.38
C ARG A 146 -21.88 11.92 -0.27
N GLU A 147 -22.66 11.07 0.40
CA GLU A 147 -23.47 11.50 1.55
C GLU A 147 -22.58 11.99 2.71
N TYR A 148 -21.53 11.24 3.06
CA TYR A 148 -20.59 11.61 4.11
C TYR A 148 -19.94 12.97 3.86
N LEU A 149 -19.47 13.20 2.64
CA LEU A 149 -18.82 14.45 2.25
C LEU A 149 -19.76 15.65 2.40
N THR A 150 -21.01 15.47 1.99
CA THR A 150 -22.03 16.52 2.06
C THR A 150 -22.51 16.75 3.49
N THR A 151 -22.88 15.68 4.21
CA THR A 151 -23.44 15.75 5.56
C THR A 151 -22.46 16.33 6.58
N LEU A 152 -21.16 16.04 6.43
CA LEU A 152 -20.12 16.55 7.32
C LEU A 152 -19.42 17.80 6.79
N ASP A 153 -19.95 18.43 5.74
CA ASP A 153 -19.43 19.65 5.14
C ASP A 153 -17.90 19.57 4.88
N LYS A 154 -17.49 18.46 4.27
CA LYS A 154 -16.09 18.18 3.94
C LYS A 154 -15.67 19.02 2.75
N ARG A 155 -14.84 20.04 3.02
CA ARG A 155 -14.51 21.08 2.05
C ARG A 155 -13.04 21.48 2.15
N GLN A 156 -12.45 21.77 1.00
CA GLN A 156 -11.14 22.42 0.91
C GLN A 156 -11.37 23.93 1.04
N ARG A 157 -10.62 24.55 1.96
CA ARG A 157 -10.72 25.97 2.25
C ARG A 157 -9.33 26.58 2.21
N GLU A 158 -9.07 27.40 1.20
CA GLU A 158 -7.82 28.14 1.00
C GLU A 158 -8.17 29.59 0.63
N PRO A 159 -8.40 30.49 1.63
CA PRO A 159 -8.78 31.87 1.40
C PRO A 159 -7.82 32.63 0.47
N GLU A 160 -6.53 32.35 0.56
CA GLU A 160 -5.46 32.92 -0.26
C GLU A 160 -5.58 32.59 -1.75
N ASN A 161 -6.21 31.45 -2.07
CA ASN A 161 -6.40 30.96 -3.44
C ASN A 161 -7.87 31.07 -3.89
N ASN A 162 -8.73 31.71 -3.07
CA ASN A 162 -10.18 31.79 -3.29
C ASN A 162 -10.83 30.40 -3.48
N VAL A 163 -10.41 29.41 -2.69
CA VAL A 163 -10.97 28.06 -2.70
C VAL A 163 -11.88 27.89 -1.50
N ASP A 164 -13.16 27.61 -1.77
CA ASP A 164 -14.11 27.04 -0.82
C ASP A 164 -14.96 26.05 -1.61
N LEU A 165 -14.51 24.81 -1.71
CA LEU A 165 -15.10 23.78 -2.57
C LEU A 165 -15.28 22.45 -1.82
N PRO A 166 -16.35 21.69 -2.10
CA PRO A 166 -16.54 20.37 -1.51
C PRO A 166 -15.45 19.42 -1.97
N PHE A 167 -14.99 18.57 -1.06
CA PHE A 167 -14.10 17.47 -1.42
C PHE A 167 -14.74 16.61 -2.51
N SER A 168 -13.92 16.20 -3.48
CA SER A 168 -14.29 15.26 -4.52
C SER A 168 -14.30 13.84 -3.96
N GLN A 169 -15.30 13.05 -4.33
CA GLN A 169 -15.30 11.60 -4.06
C GLN A 169 -14.08 10.90 -4.68
N TYR A 170 -13.51 11.47 -5.75
CA TYR A 170 -12.39 10.89 -6.48
C TYR A 170 -11.01 11.24 -5.91
N ALA A 171 -10.95 12.04 -4.85
CA ALA A 171 -9.70 12.37 -4.18
C ALA A 171 -9.01 11.14 -3.55
N TRP A 172 -9.76 10.08 -3.22
CA TRP A 172 -9.22 8.83 -2.67
C TRP A 172 -10.03 7.58 -3.06
N SER A 173 -10.87 7.66 -4.09
CA SER A 173 -11.68 6.52 -4.52
C SER A 173 -11.98 6.56 -6.01
N GLY A 174 -12.44 5.43 -6.56
CA GLY A 174 -12.82 5.29 -7.97
C GLY A 174 -11.61 5.18 -8.90
N GLY A 175 -11.79 4.45 -10.00
CA GLY A 175 -10.84 4.31 -11.09
C GLY A 175 -11.56 3.87 -12.36
N PHE A 176 -10.95 4.09 -13.52
CA PHE A 176 -11.51 3.62 -14.80
C PHE A 176 -11.52 2.09 -14.90
N ILE A 177 -10.54 1.42 -14.29
CA ILE A 177 -10.61 -0.02 -14.01
C ILE A 177 -10.86 -0.20 -12.52
N TRP A 178 -11.93 -0.90 -12.15
CA TRP A 178 -12.36 -1.00 -10.77
C TRP A 178 -12.75 -2.43 -10.41
N THR A 179 -12.05 -3.06 -9.45
CA THR A 179 -12.48 -4.33 -8.88
C THR A 179 -13.51 -4.12 -7.78
N GLN A 180 -14.57 -4.92 -7.71
CA GLN A 180 -15.50 -4.88 -6.58
C GLN A 180 -16.21 -6.21 -6.39
N VAL A 181 -16.65 -6.50 -5.17
CA VAL A 181 -17.67 -7.52 -4.93
C VAL A 181 -19.04 -6.82 -4.96
N PRO A 182 -19.93 -7.13 -5.92
CA PRO A 182 -21.20 -6.42 -6.06
C PRO A 182 -22.03 -6.44 -4.78
N GLY A 183 -22.52 -5.27 -4.36
CA GLY A 183 -23.34 -5.10 -3.16
C GLY A 183 -22.58 -5.12 -1.84
N GLU A 184 -21.26 -5.37 -1.86
CA GLU A 184 -20.44 -5.31 -0.65
C GLU A 184 -19.93 -3.89 -0.39
N ARG A 185 -20.01 -3.50 0.87
CA ARG A 185 -19.55 -2.19 1.35
C ARG A 185 -18.05 -2.21 1.60
N VAL A 186 -17.30 -1.35 0.93
CA VAL A 186 -15.81 -1.33 0.99
C VAL A 186 -15.27 -0.43 2.09
N LYS A 187 -15.92 0.68 2.43
CA LYS A 187 -15.39 1.59 3.46
C LYS A 187 -16.51 2.17 4.27
N SER A 188 -16.30 2.20 5.59
CA SER A 188 -17.24 2.82 6.50
C SER A 188 -17.02 4.32 6.62
N TYR A 189 -18.09 5.09 6.41
CA TYR A 189 -18.11 6.52 6.62
C TYR A 189 -19.21 6.98 7.58
N LEU A 190 -20.37 6.31 7.60
CA LEU A 190 -21.52 6.69 8.41
C LEU A 190 -22.09 5.49 9.19
N ASP A 191 -22.26 5.65 10.51
CA ASP A 191 -22.74 4.62 11.44
C ASP A 191 -24.08 3.97 11.05
N LYS A 192 -24.95 4.72 10.38
CA LYS A 192 -26.27 4.22 9.96
C LYS A 192 -26.19 3.14 8.88
N TYR A 193 -25.06 3.04 8.16
CA TYR A 193 -24.80 2.01 7.17
C TYR A 193 -23.96 0.85 7.72
N GLU A 194 -23.56 0.89 9.00
CA GLU A 194 -22.81 -0.21 9.60
C GLU A 194 -23.64 -1.49 9.61
N PRO A 195 -23.17 -2.58 8.98
CA PRO A 195 -23.90 -3.82 8.95
C PRO A 195 -23.99 -4.39 10.37
N THR A 196 -25.08 -5.13 10.65
CA THR A 196 -25.13 -5.92 11.88
C THR A 196 -24.14 -7.07 11.74
N PRO A 197 -23.12 -7.19 12.61
CA PRO A 197 -22.13 -8.24 12.48
C PRO A 197 -22.78 -9.61 12.64
N ASN A 198 -22.43 -10.54 11.75
CA ASN A 198 -22.74 -11.96 11.90
C ASN A 198 -21.42 -12.72 12.18
N PRO A 199 -20.96 -12.76 13.44
CA PRO A 199 -19.66 -13.32 13.77
C PRO A 199 -19.63 -14.83 13.54
N LEU A 200 -18.61 -15.27 12.81
CA LEU A 200 -18.22 -16.68 12.65
C LEU A 200 -17.53 -17.20 13.91
N ALA A 201 -16.80 -16.34 14.62
CA ALA A 201 -16.25 -16.68 15.92
C ALA A 201 -16.08 -15.48 16.85
N LYS A 202 -16.18 -15.70 18.16
CA LYS A 202 -15.76 -14.74 19.19
C LYS A 202 -14.35 -15.05 19.64
N VAL A 203 -13.48 -14.04 19.61
CA VAL A 203 -12.06 -14.16 19.92
C VAL A 203 -11.79 -13.57 21.29
N SER A 204 -11.25 -14.37 22.21
CA SER A 204 -11.04 -13.97 23.61
C SER A 204 -9.61 -13.55 23.92
N SER A 205 -8.62 -14.12 23.23
CA SER A 205 -7.21 -13.79 23.44
C SER A 205 -6.29 -14.20 22.29
N GLY A 206 -5.11 -13.58 22.26
CA GLY A 206 -4.02 -13.85 21.31
C GLY A 206 -2.86 -12.89 21.58
N ASN A 207 -1.63 -13.29 21.29
CA ASN A 207 -0.46 -12.43 21.52
C ASN A 207 0.03 -11.81 20.21
N MET A 208 0.43 -10.55 20.26
CA MET A 208 1.08 -9.86 19.14
C MET A 208 2.28 -10.67 18.63
N GLY A 209 2.38 -10.83 17.31
CA GLY A 209 3.45 -11.60 16.67
C GLY A 209 3.23 -13.12 16.66
N GLU A 210 2.19 -13.63 17.33
CA GLU A 210 1.83 -15.05 17.29
C GLU A 210 0.72 -15.33 16.26
N HIS A 211 0.56 -16.61 15.92
CA HIS A 211 -0.38 -17.10 14.91
C HIS A 211 -1.63 -17.75 15.51
N THR A 212 -1.75 -17.83 16.84
CA THR A 212 -2.84 -18.57 17.49
C THR A 212 -3.74 -17.62 18.27
N ILE A 213 -5.04 -17.79 18.08
CA ILE A 213 -6.08 -17.11 18.83
C ILE A 213 -6.93 -18.11 19.60
N SER A 214 -7.43 -17.70 20.76
CA SER A 214 -8.41 -18.45 21.54
C SER A 214 -9.82 -17.95 21.22
N VAL A 215 -10.76 -18.87 21.06
CA VAL A 215 -12.15 -18.59 20.69
C VAL A 215 -13.13 -19.31 21.62
N SER A 216 -14.29 -18.70 21.86
CA SER A 216 -15.34 -19.26 22.71
C SER A 216 -16.54 -19.80 21.94
N GLU A 217 -16.81 -19.24 20.76
CA GLU A 217 -17.89 -19.67 19.85
C GLU A 217 -17.29 -19.78 18.45
N VAL A 218 -17.57 -20.86 17.73
CA VAL A 218 -17.19 -21.05 16.33
C VAL A 218 -18.40 -21.57 15.56
N LYS A 219 -18.75 -20.89 14.47
CA LYS A 219 -19.91 -21.18 13.61
C LYS A 219 -19.45 -21.21 12.16
N GLY A 220 -19.63 -22.35 11.49
CA GLY A 220 -19.43 -22.47 10.05
C GLY A 220 -17.98 -22.39 9.53
N LEU A 221 -17.02 -21.98 10.37
CA LEU A 221 -15.61 -21.78 10.00
C LEU A 221 -14.89 -23.09 9.66
N LYS A 222 -14.05 -23.06 8.63
CA LYS A 222 -13.25 -24.18 8.12
C LYS A 222 -11.79 -23.77 7.93
N VAL A 223 -10.91 -24.76 7.87
CA VAL A 223 -9.52 -24.54 7.43
C VAL A 223 -9.55 -24.15 5.95
N GLY A 224 -8.80 -23.12 5.59
CA GLY A 224 -8.76 -22.48 4.27
C GLY A 224 -9.66 -21.27 4.14
N ASP A 225 -10.57 -21.01 5.09
CA ASP A 225 -11.41 -19.80 5.05
C ASP A 225 -10.55 -18.55 5.16
N ILE A 226 -10.86 -17.54 4.34
CA ILE A 226 -10.34 -16.17 4.47
C ILE A 226 -11.40 -15.33 5.15
N VAL A 227 -11.08 -14.80 6.33
CA VAL A 227 -12.00 -14.04 7.18
C VAL A 227 -11.36 -12.75 7.65
N GLU A 228 -12.16 -11.80 8.11
CA GLU A 228 -11.65 -10.59 8.75
C GLU A 228 -11.70 -10.73 10.27
N LEU A 229 -10.55 -10.57 10.91
CA LEU A 229 -10.42 -10.36 12.34
C LEU A 229 -10.68 -8.87 12.64
N GLN A 230 -11.68 -8.62 13.48
CA GLN A 230 -12.10 -7.28 13.88
C GLN A 230 -11.93 -7.10 15.39
N LEU A 231 -11.29 -6.02 15.81
CA LEU A 231 -11.17 -5.61 17.22
C LEU A 231 -11.79 -4.23 17.42
N PHE A 232 -12.58 -4.09 18.49
CA PHE A 232 -13.38 -2.90 18.74
C PHE A 232 -12.89 -2.16 19.98
N ASN A 233 -13.08 -0.85 19.97
CA ASN A 233 -13.06 -0.07 21.19
C ASN A 233 -14.49 0.30 21.60
N LYS A 234 -15.01 -0.31 22.66
CA LYS A 234 -16.33 0.02 23.21
C LYS A 234 -16.26 0.71 24.58
N ASP A 235 -15.06 0.88 25.12
CA ASP A 235 -14.82 1.44 26.46
C ASP A 235 -14.57 2.96 26.42
N GLY A 236 -14.82 3.60 25.27
CA GLY A 236 -14.68 5.04 25.10
C GLY A 236 -13.22 5.49 24.98
N GLU A 237 -12.97 6.76 25.29
CA GLU A 237 -11.68 7.44 25.05
C GLU A 237 -10.50 6.78 25.77
N ASN A 238 -10.75 6.16 26.92
CA ASN A 238 -9.74 5.51 27.75
C ASN A 238 -9.67 3.98 27.53
N GLY A 239 -10.27 3.47 26.46
CA GLY A 239 -10.27 2.05 26.15
C GLY A 239 -8.85 1.49 26.03
N GLU A 240 -8.61 0.35 26.68
CA GLU A 240 -7.28 -0.27 26.78
C GLU A 240 -6.66 -0.58 25.40
N ILE A 241 -7.49 -0.87 24.40
CA ILE A 241 -7.04 -1.11 23.02
C ILE A 241 -6.33 0.10 22.40
N ILE A 242 -6.73 1.33 22.73
CA ILE A 242 -6.06 2.54 22.22
C ILE A 242 -4.65 2.61 22.79
N LYS A 243 -4.50 2.37 24.10
CA LYS A 243 -3.20 2.33 24.77
C LYS A 243 -2.30 1.25 24.15
N ASP A 244 -2.85 0.07 23.90
CA ASP A 244 -2.09 -1.06 23.34
C ASP A 244 -1.73 -0.83 21.86
N LEU A 245 -2.63 -0.24 21.07
CA LEU A 245 -2.39 0.15 19.68
C LEU A 245 -1.20 1.10 19.57
N TYR A 246 -1.05 2.04 20.52
CA TYR A 246 0.06 3.00 20.55
C TYR A 246 1.15 2.67 21.56
N LYS A 247 1.11 1.48 22.17
CA LYS A 247 2.08 1.00 23.18
C LYS A 247 2.34 1.99 24.32
N GLY A 248 1.33 2.79 24.68
CA GLY A 248 1.44 3.83 25.72
C GLY A 248 2.36 5.00 25.36
N ALA A 249 2.65 5.23 24.07
CA ALA A 249 3.41 6.40 23.63
C ALA A 249 2.73 7.72 24.05
N ASN A 250 3.54 8.75 24.24
CA ASN A 250 3.06 10.11 24.50
C ASN A 250 2.57 10.79 23.22
N VAL A 251 1.44 10.31 22.70
CA VAL A 251 0.74 10.83 21.53
C VAL A 251 -0.71 11.13 21.89
N LYS A 252 -1.41 11.88 21.02
CA LYS A 252 -2.83 12.22 21.21
C LYS A 252 -3.70 11.46 20.19
N PRO A 253 -4.28 10.32 20.58
CA PRO A 253 -5.29 9.65 19.77
C PRO A 253 -6.47 10.60 19.47
N GLY A 254 -6.91 10.60 18.22
CA GLY A 254 -8.04 11.37 17.74
C GLY A 254 -9.36 10.64 17.98
N SER A 255 -10.46 11.41 18.01
CA SER A 255 -11.76 10.92 18.48
C SER A 255 -12.37 9.73 17.75
N HIS A 256 -11.96 9.44 16.51
CA HIS A 256 -12.48 8.27 15.78
C HIS A 256 -12.02 6.93 16.37
N HIS A 257 -11.04 6.93 17.27
CA HIS A 257 -10.66 5.72 18.01
C HIS A 257 -11.70 5.29 19.07
N TRP A 258 -12.65 6.16 19.45
CA TRP A 258 -13.60 5.86 20.52
C TRP A 258 -15.04 6.33 20.32
N LYS A 259 -15.30 7.28 19.41
CA LYS A 259 -16.66 7.77 19.17
C LYS A 259 -17.55 6.78 18.41
N PHE A 260 -16.96 5.80 17.72
CA PHE A 260 -17.65 4.86 16.85
C PHE A 260 -17.49 3.42 17.38
N PRO A 261 -18.22 3.00 18.42
CA PRO A 261 -18.04 1.70 19.06
C PRO A 261 -18.45 0.50 18.18
N LYS A 262 -19.07 0.78 17.02
CA LYS A 262 -19.40 -0.20 15.98
C LYS A 262 -18.33 -0.32 14.89
N LEU A 263 -17.38 0.60 14.84
CA LEU A 263 -16.26 0.58 13.91
C LEU A 263 -15.10 -0.21 14.55
N PRO A 264 -14.64 -1.31 13.94
CA PRO A 264 -13.41 -1.95 14.40
C PRO A 264 -12.22 -1.04 14.11
N ILE A 265 -11.41 -0.76 15.13
CA ILE A 265 -10.24 0.13 15.00
C ILE A 265 -8.95 -0.64 14.66
N VAL A 266 -9.00 -1.97 14.74
CA VAL A 266 -7.99 -2.87 14.16
C VAL A 266 -8.70 -3.95 13.37
N ARG A 267 -8.26 -4.13 12.13
CA ARG A 267 -8.78 -5.10 11.18
C ARG A 267 -7.62 -5.88 10.57
N GLN A 268 -7.82 -7.16 10.32
CA GLN A 268 -6.82 -8.02 9.70
C GLN A 268 -7.52 -9.12 8.89
N GLN A 269 -7.29 -9.18 7.57
CA GLN A 269 -7.69 -10.33 6.78
C GLN A 269 -6.73 -11.50 7.06
N VAL A 270 -7.29 -12.66 7.37
CA VAL A 270 -6.54 -13.84 7.83
C VAL A 270 -7.06 -15.12 7.19
N GLU A 271 -6.14 -15.99 6.77
CA GLU A 271 -6.44 -17.36 6.37
C GLU A 271 -6.38 -18.30 7.58
N ILE A 272 -7.40 -19.14 7.74
CA ILE A 272 -7.45 -20.16 8.79
C ILE A 272 -6.63 -21.38 8.37
N THR A 273 -5.54 -21.68 9.08
CA THR A 273 -4.68 -22.82 8.76
C THR A 273 -4.93 -24.04 9.64
N LYS A 274 -5.53 -23.85 10.82
CA LYS A 274 -5.88 -24.93 11.74
C LYS A 274 -7.02 -24.54 12.67
N ILE A 275 -7.91 -25.49 12.94
CA ILE A 275 -8.93 -25.39 13.98
C ILE A 275 -8.77 -26.59 14.91
N SER A 276 -8.61 -26.34 16.21
CA SER A 276 -8.42 -27.39 17.22
C SER A 276 -9.10 -27.00 18.53
N GLY A 277 -10.33 -27.47 18.73
CA GLY A 277 -11.14 -27.10 19.89
C GLY A 277 -11.38 -25.59 19.94
N SER A 278 -11.02 -24.95 21.05
CA SER A 278 -11.13 -23.50 21.28
C SER A 278 -9.94 -22.69 20.75
N LYS A 279 -9.08 -23.28 19.91
CA LYS A 279 -7.93 -22.58 19.30
C LYS A 279 -8.02 -22.61 17.80
N ILE A 280 -7.73 -21.45 17.20
CA ILE A 280 -7.61 -21.25 15.77
C ILE A 280 -6.20 -20.76 15.48
N THR A 281 -5.55 -21.35 14.48
CA THR A 281 -4.28 -20.86 13.93
C THR A 281 -4.56 -20.11 12.63
N ILE A 282 -4.05 -18.89 12.54
CA ILE A 282 -4.11 -18.02 11.37
C ILE A 282 -2.75 -18.00 10.65
N LYS A 283 -2.77 -17.86 9.33
CA LYS A 283 -1.55 -17.89 8.50
C LYS A 283 -0.58 -16.77 8.83
N THR A 284 -1.08 -15.57 9.14
CA THR A 284 -0.27 -14.37 9.40
C THR A 284 -0.24 -14.03 10.90
N PRO A 285 0.85 -13.43 11.41
CA PRO A 285 0.95 -13.10 12.83
C PRO A 285 0.02 -11.95 13.20
N LEU A 286 -0.50 -11.95 14.43
CA LEU A 286 -1.32 -10.86 14.97
C LEU A 286 -0.55 -9.55 15.03
N THR A 287 -1.19 -8.46 14.59
CA THR A 287 -0.59 -7.11 14.62
C THR A 287 -0.59 -6.50 16.02
N ILE A 288 -1.59 -6.80 16.85
CA ILE A 288 -1.63 -6.45 18.28
C ILE A 288 -2.11 -7.65 19.11
N ALA A 289 -1.92 -7.58 20.43
CA ALA A 289 -2.50 -8.58 21.32
C ALA A 289 -4.02 -8.43 21.37
N ILE A 290 -4.73 -9.51 21.68
CA ILE A 290 -6.18 -9.53 21.85
C ILE A 290 -6.50 -9.74 23.32
N LYS A 291 -7.34 -8.88 23.88
CA LYS A 291 -7.89 -8.99 25.23
C LYS A 291 -9.41 -9.12 25.18
N PRO A 292 -10.05 -9.73 26.20
CA PRO A 292 -11.51 -9.88 26.22
C PRO A 292 -12.29 -8.56 26.08
N SER A 293 -11.75 -7.45 26.61
CA SER A 293 -12.34 -6.10 26.50
C SER A 293 -12.48 -5.62 25.06
N TYR A 294 -11.70 -6.15 24.12
CA TYR A 294 -11.67 -5.68 22.72
C TYR A 294 -12.83 -6.24 21.90
N GLN A 295 -13.60 -7.17 22.47
CA GLN A 295 -14.77 -7.79 21.85
C GLN A 295 -14.46 -8.30 20.44
N ALA A 296 -13.29 -8.92 20.30
CA ALA A 296 -12.76 -9.32 19.02
C ALA A 296 -13.60 -10.45 18.41
N GLN A 297 -13.71 -10.45 17.08
CA GLN A 297 -14.49 -11.43 16.36
C GLN A 297 -13.87 -11.75 14.99
N LEU A 298 -14.19 -12.93 14.48
CA LEU A 298 -13.99 -13.28 13.08
C LEU A 298 -15.33 -13.12 12.36
N VAL A 299 -15.33 -12.42 11.23
CA VAL A 299 -16.49 -12.27 10.35
C VAL A 299 -16.16 -12.73 8.94
N GLU A 300 -17.19 -13.11 8.19
CA GLU A 300 -17.04 -13.34 6.75
C GLU A 300 -16.51 -12.07 6.08
N TRP A 301 -15.51 -12.24 5.22
CA TRP A 301 -14.98 -11.16 4.39
C TRP A 301 -15.11 -11.58 2.94
N LYS A 302 -16.17 -11.10 2.27
CA LYS A 302 -16.35 -11.39 0.85
C LYS A 302 -15.35 -10.61 0.03
N HIS A 303 -14.66 -11.34 -0.84
CA HIS A 303 -13.57 -10.86 -1.67
C HIS A 303 -13.55 -11.60 -3.01
N LEU A 304 -12.82 -11.04 -3.97
CA LEU A 304 -12.41 -11.71 -5.18
C LEU A 304 -11.00 -12.26 -5.00
N ASP A 305 -10.73 -13.40 -5.60
CA ASP A 305 -9.41 -14.05 -5.58
C ASP A 305 -8.85 -14.18 -7.02
N GLU A 306 -7.53 -14.25 -7.15
CA GLU A 306 -6.83 -14.47 -8.44
C GLU A 306 -7.26 -13.48 -9.54
N VAL A 307 -7.30 -12.18 -9.21
CA VAL A 307 -7.58 -11.11 -10.18
C VAL A 307 -6.26 -10.46 -10.62
N GLY A 308 -6.06 -10.38 -11.94
CA GLY A 308 -4.88 -9.76 -12.55
C GLY A 308 -5.23 -8.54 -13.41
N ILE A 309 -4.46 -7.47 -13.30
CA ILE A 309 -4.47 -6.35 -14.25
C ILE A 309 -3.05 -6.13 -14.74
N GLU A 310 -2.79 -6.36 -16.03
CA GLU A 310 -1.42 -6.41 -16.52
C GLU A 310 -1.21 -5.87 -17.94
N HIS A 311 0.02 -5.41 -18.20
CA HIS A 311 0.55 -5.15 -19.53
C HIS A 311 -0.20 -4.04 -20.29
N LEU A 312 -0.41 -2.88 -19.67
CA LEU A 312 -1.11 -1.76 -20.29
C LEU A 312 -0.63 -0.41 -19.72
N SER A 313 -0.99 0.68 -20.40
CA SER A 313 -0.79 2.04 -19.91
C SER A 313 -2.10 2.81 -19.79
N PHE A 314 -2.11 3.81 -18.92
CA PHE A 314 -3.18 4.82 -18.84
C PHE A 314 -2.62 6.19 -19.20
N THR A 315 -3.37 6.94 -19.99
CA THR A 315 -3.05 8.33 -20.31
C THR A 315 -4.28 9.20 -20.06
N PHE A 316 -4.09 10.27 -19.29
CA PHE A 316 -5.08 11.31 -19.07
C PHE A 316 -4.61 12.63 -19.72
N PRO A 317 -5.54 13.52 -20.13
CA PRO A 317 -5.19 14.89 -20.44
C PRO A 317 -4.56 15.57 -19.22
N ASP A 318 -3.50 16.35 -19.43
CA ASP A 318 -3.03 17.26 -18.39
C ASP A 318 -4.07 18.37 -18.19
N ILE A 319 -4.52 18.54 -16.96
CA ILE A 319 -5.55 19.51 -16.59
C ILE A 319 -5.04 20.41 -15.46
N PRO A 320 -5.49 21.67 -15.38
CA PRO A 320 -5.14 22.55 -14.28
C PRO A 320 -5.56 21.95 -12.93
N ARG A 321 -4.63 21.91 -11.98
CA ARG A 321 -4.95 21.57 -10.60
C ARG A 321 -5.72 22.71 -9.95
N VAL A 322 -6.84 22.38 -9.30
CA VAL A 322 -7.65 23.34 -8.54
C VAL A 322 -7.10 23.48 -7.12
N ALA A 323 -7.21 22.43 -6.31
CA ALA A 323 -6.74 22.40 -4.92
C ALA A 323 -6.64 20.94 -4.43
N HIS A 324 -6.08 20.73 -3.24
CA HIS A 324 -6.05 19.39 -2.62
C HIS A 324 -7.48 18.90 -2.32
N HIS A 325 -7.75 17.61 -2.58
CA HIS A 325 -9.04 16.95 -2.40
C HIS A 325 -10.14 17.39 -3.39
N ILE A 326 -9.83 18.23 -4.39
CA ILE A 326 -10.79 18.71 -5.39
C ILE A 326 -10.54 18.05 -6.75
N GLU A 327 -9.80 16.95 -6.78
CA GLU A 327 -9.42 16.25 -8.00
C GLU A 327 -10.65 15.71 -8.74
N PRO A 328 -10.80 15.97 -10.06
CA PRO A 328 -12.00 15.60 -10.81
C PRO A 328 -12.10 14.10 -11.12
N GLY A 329 -11.03 13.34 -10.92
CA GLY A 329 -11.03 11.88 -11.00
C GLY A 329 -10.42 11.33 -12.29
N ASN A 330 -9.25 11.83 -12.68
CA ASN A 330 -8.36 11.15 -13.62
C ASN A 330 -7.65 9.97 -12.91
N ASN A 331 -8.44 8.99 -12.47
CA ASN A 331 -7.95 7.86 -11.67
C ASN A 331 -7.82 6.58 -12.51
N GLY A 332 -6.65 5.93 -12.48
CA GLY A 332 -6.38 4.74 -13.28
C GLY A 332 -7.11 3.49 -12.78
N ILE A 333 -6.61 2.92 -11.69
CA ILE A 333 -7.08 1.64 -11.14
C ILE A 333 -7.57 1.83 -9.70
N PHE A 334 -8.75 1.30 -9.37
CA PHE A 334 -9.23 1.18 -8.00
C PHE A 334 -9.42 -0.28 -7.63
N LEU A 335 -8.55 -0.78 -6.77
CA LEU A 335 -8.56 -2.15 -6.27
C LEU A 335 -9.36 -2.19 -4.98
N THR A 336 -10.49 -2.88 -4.98
CA THR A 336 -11.24 -3.19 -3.76
C THR A 336 -11.58 -4.66 -3.64
N ARG A 337 -11.60 -5.15 -2.40
CA ARG A 337 -12.03 -6.51 -2.02
C ARG A 337 -11.30 -7.60 -2.80
N LEU A 338 -9.98 -7.52 -2.85
CA LEU A 338 -9.11 -8.51 -3.49
C LEU A 338 -8.31 -9.29 -2.45
N PHE A 339 -8.17 -10.59 -2.67
CA PHE A 339 -7.21 -11.47 -2.02
C PHE A 339 -6.32 -12.11 -3.10
N ASN A 340 -5.05 -12.43 -2.76
CA ASN A 340 -4.09 -13.11 -3.66
C ASN A 340 -4.21 -12.68 -5.14
N SER A 341 -4.09 -11.38 -5.39
CA SER A 341 -4.28 -10.77 -6.70
C SER A 341 -3.07 -9.94 -7.10
N TRP A 342 -3.02 -9.44 -8.33
CA TRP A 342 -1.87 -8.65 -8.78
C TRP A 342 -2.19 -7.54 -9.77
N VAL A 343 -1.32 -6.54 -9.77
CA VAL A 343 -1.19 -5.55 -10.83
C VAL A 343 0.26 -5.56 -11.31
N LYS A 344 0.50 -5.66 -12.62
CA LYS A 344 1.86 -5.83 -13.15
C LYS A 344 2.09 -5.09 -14.45
N ASP A 345 3.25 -4.45 -14.61
CA ASP A 345 3.65 -3.81 -15.87
C ASP A 345 2.62 -2.77 -16.31
N ILE A 346 2.53 -1.69 -15.53
CA ILE A 346 1.61 -0.58 -15.78
C ILE A 346 2.36 0.74 -15.86
N LYS A 347 2.07 1.53 -16.89
CA LYS A 347 2.49 2.92 -16.98
C LYS A 347 1.29 3.85 -16.83
N ILE A 348 1.41 4.93 -16.07
CA ILE A 348 0.33 5.89 -15.84
C ILE A 348 0.84 7.31 -16.04
N THR A 349 0.23 8.03 -16.99
CA THR A 349 0.61 9.40 -17.35
C THR A 349 -0.51 10.37 -17.02
N ASN A 350 -0.17 11.45 -16.30
CA ASN A 350 -1.07 12.57 -15.94
C ASN A 350 -2.30 12.24 -15.07
N ALA A 351 -2.21 11.22 -14.21
CA ALA A 351 -3.34 10.85 -13.35
C ALA A 351 -3.47 11.76 -12.12
N ASP A 352 -4.72 12.01 -11.71
CA ASP A 352 -5.02 12.49 -10.35
C ASP A 352 -4.60 11.42 -9.33
N SER A 353 -4.97 10.16 -9.57
CA SER A 353 -4.48 9.01 -8.82
C SER A 353 -4.14 7.82 -9.72
N GLY A 354 -2.96 7.22 -9.54
CA GLY A 354 -2.55 6.07 -10.33
C GLY A 354 -3.30 4.77 -9.98
N ILE A 355 -2.92 4.16 -8.86
CA ILE A 355 -3.50 2.93 -8.33
C ILE A 355 -3.92 3.16 -6.88
N LEU A 356 -5.21 3.01 -6.62
CA LEU A 356 -5.81 3.11 -5.30
C LEU A 356 -6.13 1.71 -4.78
N GLY A 357 -5.64 1.34 -3.59
CA GLY A 357 -6.05 0.12 -2.89
C GLY A 357 -6.93 0.42 -1.69
N GLU A 358 -8.09 -0.23 -1.58
CA GLU A 358 -8.99 -0.17 -0.41
C GLU A 358 -9.56 -1.55 -0.04
N GLU A 359 -9.37 -1.99 1.21
CA GLU A 359 -9.77 -3.34 1.65
C GLU A 359 -9.32 -4.45 0.69
N ILE A 360 -8.02 -4.51 0.43
CA ILE A 360 -7.37 -5.62 -0.28
C ILE A 360 -6.32 -6.27 0.62
N SER A 361 -6.04 -7.55 0.40
CA SER A 361 -5.01 -8.26 1.15
C SER A 361 -4.22 -9.25 0.30
N ASN A 362 -2.93 -9.42 0.62
CA ASN A 362 -2.05 -10.34 -0.12
C ASN A 362 -1.99 -10.06 -1.62
N VAL A 363 -1.98 -8.78 -1.99
CA VAL A 363 -1.87 -8.31 -3.39
C VAL A 363 -0.44 -7.89 -3.69
N THR A 364 0.06 -8.19 -4.88
CA THR A 364 1.33 -7.64 -5.38
C THR A 364 1.07 -6.62 -6.49
N VAL A 365 1.58 -5.40 -6.34
CA VAL A 365 1.61 -4.37 -7.37
C VAL A 365 3.07 -4.21 -7.81
N GLN A 366 3.41 -4.59 -9.03
CA GLN A 366 4.81 -4.67 -9.47
C GLN A 366 5.06 -3.99 -10.82
N ASP A 367 6.24 -3.40 -10.97
CA ASP A 367 6.72 -2.83 -12.24
C ASP A 367 5.79 -1.71 -12.71
N ILE A 368 5.71 -0.65 -11.90
CA ILE A 368 4.81 0.49 -12.13
C ILE A 368 5.63 1.73 -12.45
N VAL A 369 5.21 2.50 -13.45
CA VAL A 369 5.79 3.80 -13.77
C VAL A 369 4.70 4.86 -13.73
N THR A 370 4.96 5.97 -13.05
CA THR A 370 4.10 7.16 -13.06
C THR A 370 4.88 8.36 -13.58
N ASP A 371 4.31 9.09 -14.55
CA ASP A 371 4.95 10.24 -15.19
C ASP A 371 3.94 11.31 -15.66
N GLY A 372 4.49 12.36 -16.28
CA GLY A 372 3.73 13.50 -16.80
C GLY A 372 3.86 14.78 -15.95
N PRO A 373 3.52 15.96 -16.51
CA PRO A 373 3.56 17.24 -15.80
C PRO A 373 2.50 17.39 -14.69
N HIS A 374 1.43 16.59 -14.73
CA HIS A 374 0.34 16.70 -13.78
C HIS A 374 0.78 16.39 -12.34
N LEU A 375 0.35 17.21 -11.38
CA LEU A 375 0.58 16.96 -9.96
C LEU A 375 -0.46 15.98 -9.44
N SER A 376 -0.07 14.71 -9.29
CA SER A 376 -0.95 13.67 -8.76
C SER A 376 -1.28 13.91 -7.29
N HIS A 377 -2.48 13.51 -6.88
CA HIS A 377 -2.81 13.29 -5.48
C HIS A 377 -2.04 12.06 -4.96
N TYR A 378 -2.29 10.88 -5.54
CA TYR A 378 -1.64 9.62 -5.19
C TYR A 378 -0.96 8.97 -6.40
N THR A 379 0.20 8.33 -6.21
CA THR A 379 0.72 7.41 -7.25
C THR A 379 0.14 6.02 -7.04
N VAL A 380 0.71 5.24 -6.11
CA VAL A 380 0.13 4.01 -5.56
C VAL A 380 -0.15 4.26 -4.09
N THR A 381 -1.39 4.06 -3.66
CA THR A 381 -1.81 4.27 -2.27
C THR A 381 -2.47 3.03 -1.68
N LEU A 382 -2.28 2.86 -0.38
CA LEU A 382 -2.63 1.65 0.36
C LEU A 382 -3.51 2.01 1.56
N GLY A 383 -4.83 2.09 1.39
CA GLY A 383 -5.80 2.38 2.45
C GLY A 383 -6.58 1.15 2.90
N GLY A 384 -6.72 0.89 4.19
CA GLY A 384 -7.49 -0.26 4.66
C GLY A 384 -6.98 -1.63 4.20
N VAL A 385 -5.71 -1.73 3.80
CA VAL A 385 -5.12 -2.93 3.20
C VAL A 385 -4.20 -3.69 4.16
N HIS A 386 -4.03 -4.99 3.92
CA HIS A 386 -3.17 -5.87 4.73
C HIS A 386 -2.24 -6.73 3.87
N ASN A 387 -0.93 -6.79 4.17
CA ASN A 387 0.04 -7.61 3.43
C ASN A 387 0.11 -7.32 1.91
N VAL A 388 0.00 -6.06 1.49
CA VAL A 388 0.23 -5.66 0.09
C VAL A 388 1.72 -5.42 -0.14
N LEU A 389 2.25 -5.95 -1.24
CA LEU A 389 3.61 -5.69 -1.70
C LEU A 389 3.55 -4.79 -2.95
N VAL A 390 4.11 -3.59 -2.86
CA VAL A 390 4.38 -2.73 -4.01
C VAL A 390 5.87 -2.83 -4.31
N LYS A 391 6.23 -3.25 -5.53
CA LYS A 391 7.62 -3.51 -5.91
C LYS A 391 8.01 -2.84 -7.22
N ASN A 392 9.18 -2.22 -7.26
CA ASN A 392 9.71 -1.57 -8.47
C ASN A 392 8.74 -0.51 -9.03
N LEU A 393 8.32 0.42 -8.17
CA LEU A 393 7.55 1.60 -8.54
C LEU A 393 8.50 2.78 -8.80
N LYS A 394 8.42 3.37 -9.99
CA LYS A 394 9.18 4.57 -10.37
C LYS A 394 8.25 5.75 -10.54
N ILE A 395 8.58 6.84 -9.86
CA ILE A 395 7.74 8.05 -9.81
C ILE A 395 8.52 9.23 -10.39
N TYR A 396 8.18 9.63 -11.61
CA TYR A 396 8.80 10.75 -12.32
C TYR A 396 8.02 12.05 -12.20
N ASN A 397 6.70 11.97 -12.04
CA ASN A 397 5.85 13.13 -11.82
C ASN A 397 5.87 13.57 -10.36
N LYS A 398 5.40 14.80 -10.12
CA LYS A 398 5.16 15.27 -8.75
C LYS A 398 3.89 14.64 -8.20
N ALA A 399 3.89 14.32 -6.91
CA ALA A 399 2.72 13.84 -6.21
C ALA A 399 2.61 14.46 -4.81
N VAL A 400 1.38 14.70 -4.35
CA VAL A 400 1.13 15.09 -2.94
C VAL A 400 1.51 13.93 -2.01
N HIS A 401 1.16 12.71 -2.42
CA HIS A 401 1.43 11.48 -1.68
C HIS A 401 2.07 10.44 -2.61
N PRO A 402 3.40 10.51 -2.83
CA PRO A 402 4.10 9.62 -3.76
C PRO A 402 4.09 8.17 -3.28
N LEU A 403 4.55 7.87 -2.06
CA LEU A 403 4.38 6.55 -1.43
C LEU A 403 3.57 6.73 -0.15
N SER A 404 2.39 6.12 -0.07
CA SER A 404 1.47 6.36 1.04
C SER A 404 0.91 5.07 1.64
N PHE A 405 1.03 4.96 2.97
CA PHE A 405 0.27 4.03 3.79
C PHE A 405 -0.88 4.79 4.45
N ASN A 406 -2.11 4.39 4.15
CA ASN A 406 -3.31 5.11 4.55
C ASN A 406 -3.99 4.51 5.79
N THR A 407 -5.05 5.15 6.27
CA THR A 407 -5.88 4.69 7.40
C THR A 407 -6.10 3.17 7.36
N PHE A 408 -5.90 2.48 8.49
CA PHE A 408 -5.99 1.02 8.67
C PHE A 408 -5.01 0.13 7.89
N SER A 409 -4.04 0.69 7.18
CA SER A 409 -3.04 -0.12 6.48
C SER A 409 -2.06 -0.80 7.45
N THR A 410 -1.86 -2.12 7.28
CA THR A 410 -0.95 -2.89 8.13
C THR A 410 -0.13 -3.94 7.35
N LYS A 411 1.12 -4.15 7.76
CA LYS A 411 2.02 -5.19 7.19
C LYS A 411 2.31 -5.05 5.69
N ASN A 412 2.14 -3.86 5.14
CA ASN A 412 2.38 -3.59 3.73
C ASN A 412 3.84 -3.20 3.49
N VAL A 413 4.30 -3.40 2.25
CA VAL A 413 5.70 -3.17 1.86
C VAL A 413 5.76 -2.37 0.57
N TYR A 414 6.48 -1.26 0.58
CA TYR A 414 7.07 -0.67 -0.64
C TYR A 414 8.51 -1.18 -0.74
N GLN A 415 8.85 -1.90 -1.81
CA GLN A 415 10.16 -2.47 -2.06
C GLN A 415 10.74 -1.92 -3.37
N ASP A 416 12.02 -1.54 -3.38
CA ASP A 416 12.73 -1.14 -4.61
C ASP A 416 12.05 0.02 -5.36
N CYS A 417 11.43 0.95 -4.62
CA CYS A 417 10.75 2.10 -5.22
C CYS A 417 11.70 3.29 -5.33
N GLU A 418 11.51 4.10 -6.36
CA GLU A 418 12.35 5.27 -6.63
C GLU A 418 11.51 6.51 -6.92
N ILE A 419 11.75 7.58 -6.17
CA ILE A 419 11.03 8.85 -6.28
C ILE A 419 11.98 9.92 -6.81
N PHE A 420 11.71 10.42 -8.03
CA PHE A 420 12.55 11.39 -8.73
C PHE A 420 12.14 12.85 -8.47
N ALA A 421 10.90 13.09 -8.04
CA ALA A 421 10.37 14.44 -7.84
C ALA A 421 9.63 14.55 -6.50
N ASP A 422 9.95 15.59 -5.73
CA ASP A 422 9.29 15.96 -4.47
C ASP A 422 9.04 14.76 -3.53
N ALA A 423 10.11 14.02 -3.24
CA ALA A 423 10.06 12.78 -2.46
C ALA A 423 9.45 12.95 -1.06
N LEU A 424 8.52 12.06 -0.71
CA LEU A 424 7.88 12.01 0.60
C LEU A 424 7.53 10.56 0.96
N LEU A 425 7.89 10.12 2.16
CA LEU A 425 7.48 8.83 2.70
C LEU A 425 6.30 9.07 3.62
N ASP A 426 5.09 8.88 3.09
CA ASP A 426 3.85 9.33 3.71
C ASP A 426 3.13 8.21 4.49
N GLN A 427 2.63 8.57 5.68
CA GLN A 427 1.77 7.71 6.50
C GLN A 427 0.58 8.51 7.03
N HIS A 428 -0.63 8.17 6.60
CA HIS A 428 -1.84 8.86 7.05
C HIS A 428 -2.41 8.28 8.33
N SER A 429 -2.87 9.19 9.18
CA SER A 429 -3.56 8.92 10.43
C SER A 429 -4.70 7.90 10.32
N GLY A 430 -4.98 7.22 11.42
CA GLY A 430 -6.12 6.32 11.57
C GLY A 430 -5.70 4.87 11.69
N ALA A 431 -5.00 4.55 12.78
CA ALA A 431 -4.62 3.20 13.17
C ALA A 431 -3.82 2.37 12.14
N ASN A 432 -3.19 2.99 11.12
CA ASN A 432 -2.19 2.27 10.32
C ASN A 432 -0.94 2.00 11.16
N HIS A 433 -0.28 0.85 10.99
CA HIS A 433 0.91 0.48 11.77
C HIS A 433 1.62 -0.73 11.17
N GLN A 434 2.90 -0.91 11.54
CA GLN A 434 3.73 -2.02 11.07
C GLN A 434 3.76 -2.12 9.54
N ASN A 435 4.05 -1.03 8.85
CA ASN A 435 4.31 -1.01 7.41
C ASN A 435 5.81 -0.84 7.13
N LEU A 436 6.29 -1.21 5.94
CA LEU A 436 7.70 -1.23 5.59
C LEU A 436 7.99 -0.43 4.31
N PHE A 437 8.94 0.49 4.41
CA PHE A 437 9.67 1.07 3.29
C PHE A 437 11.02 0.37 3.18
N ASP A 438 11.26 -0.38 2.11
CA ASP A 438 12.43 -1.25 1.93
C ASP A 438 13.19 -0.93 0.64
N ARG A 439 14.47 -0.54 0.74
CA ARG A 439 15.30 -0.14 -0.40
C ARG A 439 14.67 0.98 -1.24
N ILE A 440 14.15 2.01 -0.57
CA ILE A 440 13.63 3.19 -1.26
C ILE A 440 14.78 4.11 -1.66
N THR A 441 14.80 4.51 -2.93
CA THR A 441 15.70 5.57 -3.42
C THR A 441 14.92 6.87 -3.60
N VAL A 442 15.47 7.98 -3.10
CA VAL A 442 14.85 9.30 -3.23
C VAL A 442 15.85 10.31 -3.75
N HIS A 443 15.40 11.15 -4.69
CA HIS A 443 16.17 12.28 -5.21
C HIS A 443 15.63 13.57 -4.60
N ILE A 444 16.48 14.30 -3.87
CA ILE A 444 16.05 15.45 -3.09
C ILE A 444 16.92 16.69 -3.35
N THR A 445 16.34 17.85 -3.10
CA THR A 445 17.07 19.12 -2.99
C THR A 445 16.87 19.65 -1.58
N ALA A 446 17.94 19.73 -0.80
CA ALA A 446 17.88 20.25 0.56
C ALA A 446 17.53 21.75 0.54
N ASP A 447 16.81 22.20 1.56
CA ASP A 447 16.45 23.61 1.73
C ASP A 447 17.67 24.46 2.16
N LYS A 448 17.44 25.77 2.33
CA LYS A 448 18.48 26.73 2.76
C LYS A 448 19.12 26.42 4.12
N ASN A 449 18.48 25.58 4.93
CA ASN A 449 18.97 25.12 6.24
C ASN A 449 19.61 23.72 6.15
N ASN A 450 19.91 23.24 4.94
CA ASN A 450 20.43 21.89 4.68
C ASN A 450 19.49 20.81 5.25
N SER A 451 18.18 21.02 5.13
CA SER A 451 17.16 20.12 5.67
C SER A 451 16.17 19.69 4.58
N TYR A 452 15.51 18.55 4.77
CA TYR A 452 14.48 18.05 3.86
C TYR A 452 13.36 17.30 4.61
N LEU A 453 12.12 17.61 4.25
CA LEU A 453 10.91 17.00 4.83
C LEU A 453 10.65 15.62 4.17
N LEU A 454 11.43 14.62 4.55
CA LEU A 454 11.30 13.26 3.97
C LEU A 454 10.13 12.47 4.57
N PHE A 455 9.85 12.66 5.86
CA PHE A 455 8.88 11.83 6.57
C PHE A 455 7.54 12.56 6.69
N GLY A 456 6.58 12.16 5.85
CA GLY A 456 5.27 12.77 5.76
C GLY A 456 4.24 12.12 6.68
N GLY A 457 3.30 12.93 7.15
CA GLY A 457 2.11 12.45 7.84
C GLY A 457 0.88 13.17 7.30
N GLY A 458 -0.17 12.40 7.00
CA GLY A 458 -1.43 12.91 6.47
C GLY A 458 -2.65 12.52 7.31
N GLY A 459 -3.83 12.76 6.77
CA GLY A 459 -5.11 12.40 7.38
C GLY A 459 -5.62 13.40 8.42
N ALA A 460 -6.90 13.28 8.73
CA ALA A 460 -7.60 14.23 9.58
C ALA A 460 -7.23 14.09 11.07
N ASP A 461 -7.27 15.20 11.81
CA ASP A 461 -6.91 15.27 13.23
C ASP A 461 -7.67 14.29 14.11
N TYR A 462 -8.93 13.99 13.77
CA TYR A 462 -9.74 13.04 14.50
C TYR A 462 -9.30 11.57 14.33
N TRP A 463 -8.36 11.30 13.44
CA TRP A 463 -7.71 10.00 13.24
C TRP A 463 -6.28 9.94 13.74
N LYS A 464 -5.71 11.06 14.21
CA LYS A 464 -4.35 11.11 14.74
C LYS A 464 -4.13 10.08 15.84
N PRO A 465 -2.88 9.67 16.13
CA PRO A 465 -1.62 10.01 15.46
C PRO A 465 -1.48 9.50 14.01
N SER A 466 -0.43 9.98 13.32
CA SER A 466 -0.11 9.61 11.93
C SER A 466 0.08 8.12 11.69
N HIS A 467 0.64 7.36 12.64
CA HIS A 467 0.68 5.89 12.59
C HIS A 467 0.91 5.29 13.99
N GLY A 468 0.74 3.98 14.14
CA GLY A 468 1.09 3.21 15.34
C GLY A 468 2.53 2.67 15.29
N PRO A 469 2.93 1.84 16.27
CA PRO A 469 4.31 1.42 16.45
C PRO A 469 4.86 0.57 15.31
N PHE A 470 6.18 0.60 15.17
CA PHE A 470 6.99 -0.33 14.37
C PHE A 470 6.82 -0.26 12.86
N SER A 471 6.25 0.84 12.32
CA SER A 471 6.53 1.18 10.93
C SER A 471 8.04 1.29 10.72
N THR A 472 8.53 0.66 9.66
CA THR A 472 9.95 0.37 9.45
C THR A 472 10.42 0.99 8.15
N PHE A 473 11.59 1.60 8.21
CA PHE A 473 12.35 2.12 7.08
C PHE A 473 13.65 1.34 7.06
N TRP A 474 13.93 0.69 5.94
CA TRP A 474 15.06 -0.20 5.79
C TRP A 474 15.85 0.15 4.54
N ASN A 475 17.13 0.47 4.73
CA ASN A 475 18.09 0.75 3.68
C ASN A 475 17.63 1.84 2.69
N LEU A 476 17.30 3.02 3.21
CA LEU A 476 17.00 4.20 2.40
C LEU A 476 18.28 4.71 1.73
N ASN A 477 18.20 4.98 0.43
CA ASN A 477 19.23 5.62 -0.37
C ASN A 477 18.80 7.04 -0.76
N VAL A 478 19.45 8.05 -0.21
CA VAL A 478 19.07 9.46 -0.37
C VAL A 478 20.10 10.17 -1.24
N LEU A 479 19.68 10.59 -2.43
CA LEU A 479 20.50 11.26 -3.42
C LEU A 479 20.21 12.76 -3.38
N VAL A 480 21.13 13.51 -2.79
CA VAL A 480 21.02 14.97 -2.64
C VAL A 480 21.60 15.66 -3.88
N SER A 481 20.83 16.60 -4.43
CA SER A 481 21.32 17.51 -5.47
C SER A 481 22.35 18.48 -4.87
N ASN A 482 23.53 18.56 -5.49
CA ASN A 482 24.66 19.38 -5.03
C ASN A 482 25.06 19.10 -3.56
N PRO A 483 25.51 17.87 -3.26
CA PRO A 483 25.88 17.49 -1.90
C PRO A 483 27.06 18.34 -1.40
N ASN A 484 27.04 18.65 -0.11
CA ASN A 484 28.14 19.33 0.58
C ASN A 484 28.58 18.50 1.80
N ASP A 485 29.64 18.94 2.49
CA ASP A 485 30.22 18.19 3.63
C ASP A 485 29.35 18.22 4.91
N LYS A 486 28.35 19.10 4.98
CA LYS A 486 27.47 19.21 6.16
C LYS A 486 26.37 18.15 6.07
N PRO A 487 26.04 17.48 7.19
CA PRO A 487 24.93 16.54 7.21
C PRO A 487 23.60 17.21 6.84
N VAL A 488 22.82 16.54 5.99
CA VAL A 488 21.45 16.97 5.65
C VAL A 488 20.48 16.40 6.68
N LEU A 489 19.65 17.26 7.27
CA LEU A 489 18.62 16.83 8.23
C LEU A 489 17.39 16.31 7.48
N LEU A 490 17.05 15.04 7.68
CA LEU A 490 15.81 14.42 7.21
C LEU A 490 14.79 14.44 8.35
N TYR A 491 13.65 15.09 8.15
CA TYR A 491 12.65 15.30 9.20
C TYR A 491 11.21 15.21 8.70
N GLY A 492 10.25 15.33 9.62
CA GLY A 492 8.85 15.65 9.31
C GLY A 492 7.84 14.99 10.25
N MET A 493 8.09 13.76 10.67
CA MET A 493 7.18 13.02 11.55
C MET A 493 7.27 13.46 13.02
N LYS A 494 6.13 13.80 13.61
CA LYS A 494 6.02 14.32 14.99
C LYS A 494 5.24 13.43 15.96
N ASP A 495 4.43 12.53 15.43
CA ASP A 495 3.46 11.74 16.17
C ASP A 495 3.44 10.28 15.68
N GLY A 496 4.56 9.79 15.18
CA GLY A 496 4.74 8.42 14.69
C GLY A 496 5.57 7.57 15.66
N PRO A 497 4.97 7.04 16.74
CA PRO A 497 5.72 6.43 17.83
C PRO A 497 6.46 5.16 17.42
N PHE A 498 7.62 4.93 18.03
CA PHE A 498 8.36 3.66 17.96
C PHE A 498 8.66 3.19 16.52
N ALA A 499 8.90 4.11 15.59
CA ALA A 499 9.38 3.76 14.26
C ALA A 499 10.73 3.00 14.32
N ARG A 500 11.04 2.26 13.27
CA ARG A 500 12.32 1.57 13.07
C ARG A 500 13.00 2.18 11.85
N ILE A 501 14.12 2.87 12.02
CA ILE A 501 14.86 3.48 10.93
C ILE A 501 16.25 2.85 10.89
N ILE A 502 16.47 1.94 9.94
CA ILE A 502 17.71 1.16 9.85
C ILE A 502 18.29 1.36 8.46
N GLY A 503 19.52 1.89 8.39
CA GLY A 503 20.22 2.14 7.14
C GLY A 503 19.66 3.32 6.39
N VAL A 504 20.09 4.53 6.76
CA VAL A 504 19.87 5.73 5.94
C VAL A 504 21.22 6.15 5.43
N ASN A 505 21.43 6.07 4.12
CA ASN A 505 22.70 6.37 3.49
C ASN A 505 22.46 7.06 2.14
N GLY A 506 23.54 7.45 1.45
CA GLY A 506 23.44 8.19 0.20
C GLY A 506 24.75 8.87 -0.18
N ASN A 507 24.65 9.92 -1.00
CA ASN A 507 25.80 10.66 -1.54
C ASN A 507 26.35 11.77 -0.61
N THR A 508 25.82 11.91 0.61
CA THR A 508 26.33 12.78 1.67
C THR A 508 26.01 12.18 3.05
N LYS A 509 26.31 12.90 4.13
CA LYS A 509 25.93 12.55 5.50
C LYS A 509 24.52 13.05 5.81
N PHE A 510 23.84 12.36 6.71
CA PHE A 510 22.49 12.64 7.13
C PHE A 510 22.37 12.66 8.65
N GLU A 511 21.44 13.48 9.11
CA GLU A 511 20.82 13.40 10.43
C GLU A 511 19.35 13.05 10.24
N VAL A 512 18.75 12.35 11.19
CA VAL A 512 17.34 11.95 11.11
C VAL A 512 16.61 12.42 12.36
N LYS A 513 15.50 13.14 12.16
CA LYS A 513 14.56 13.49 13.21
C LYS A 513 13.20 12.85 12.93
N TYR A 514 12.82 11.94 13.81
CA TYR A 514 11.55 11.21 13.75
C TYR A 514 11.00 11.00 15.15
N GLU A 515 9.79 11.49 15.42
CA GLU A 515 9.24 11.54 16.77
C GLU A 515 7.89 10.81 16.88
N PRO A 516 7.56 10.28 18.08
CA PRO A 516 8.45 10.06 19.23
C PRO A 516 9.17 8.71 19.19
N ASP A 517 10.26 8.59 19.94
CA ASP A 517 10.91 7.33 20.33
C ASP A 517 11.27 6.38 19.16
N ALA A 518 11.71 6.94 18.03
CA ALA A 518 12.21 6.15 16.92
C ALA A 518 13.50 5.40 17.31
N TYR A 519 13.59 4.13 16.93
CA TYR A 519 14.82 3.35 17.00
C TYR A 519 15.63 3.57 15.73
N ILE A 520 16.84 4.11 15.85
CA ILE A 520 17.71 4.43 14.70
C ILE A 520 19.01 3.61 14.78
N GLU A 521 19.35 2.92 13.69
CA GLU A 521 20.59 2.15 13.54
C GLU A 521 21.16 2.33 12.12
N PHE A 522 22.47 2.09 11.92
CA PHE A 522 23.09 2.13 10.59
C PHE A 522 22.92 3.47 9.84
N LEU A 523 22.80 4.60 10.55
CA LEU A 523 22.80 5.93 9.93
C LEU A 523 24.16 6.20 9.27
N ASN A 524 24.14 6.72 8.05
CA ASN A 524 25.30 6.98 7.19
C ASN A 524 26.17 5.74 6.91
N THR A 525 25.58 4.54 7.00
CA THR A 525 26.27 3.27 6.76
C THR A 525 25.50 2.51 5.68
N ALA A 526 26.18 2.09 4.62
CA ALA A 526 25.61 1.23 3.59
C ALA A 526 25.13 -0.10 4.21
N MET A 527 24.15 -0.79 3.61
CA MET A 527 23.67 -2.08 4.11
C MET A 527 23.75 -3.15 3.02
N ASP A 528 24.87 -3.87 2.98
CA ASP A 528 25.16 -4.82 1.90
C ASP A 528 24.78 -6.26 2.29
N LYS A 529 24.86 -6.61 3.58
CA LYS A 529 24.57 -7.98 4.04
C LYS A 529 23.08 -8.32 4.08
N VAL A 530 22.26 -7.34 4.44
CA VAL A 530 20.80 -7.48 4.53
C VAL A 530 20.19 -6.27 3.84
N PRO A 531 20.35 -6.15 2.51
CA PRO A 531 19.95 -4.95 1.79
C PRO A 531 18.43 -4.75 1.80
N SER A 532 17.66 -5.83 1.85
CA SER A 532 16.21 -5.80 2.05
C SER A 532 15.81 -6.61 3.27
N LEU A 533 14.95 -6.01 4.11
CA LEU A 533 14.36 -6.71 5.24
C LEU A 533 13.31 -7.74 4.77
N TYR A 534 12.48 -7.37 3.80
CA TYR A 534 11.46 -8.26 3.25
C TYR A 534 12.08 -9.54 2.67
N ASP A 535 13.06 -9.40 1.77
CA ASP A 535 13.72 -10.55 1.12
C ASP A 535 14.41 -11.43 2.17
N TYR A 536 15.06 -10.83 3.17
CA TYR A 536 15.72 -11.55 4.24
C TYR A 536 14.75 -12.35 5.12
N GLN A 537 13.63 -11.73 5.52
CA GLN A 537 12.60 -12.40 6.30
C GLN A 537 11.92 -13.52 5.48
N LEU A 538 11.63 -13.27 4.21
CA LEU A 538 11.02 -14.25 3.31
C LEU A 538 11.92 -15.47 3.11
N GLN A 539 13.20 -15.24 2.81
CA GLN A 539 14.18 -16.33 2.71
C GLN A 539 14.33 -17.13 3.99
N LYS A 540 14.18 -16.48 5.16
CA LYS A 540 14.19 -17.20 6.45
C LYS A 540 12.91 -18.01 6.68
N ARG A 541 11.75 -17.49 6.29
CA ARG A 541 10.46 -18.14 6.48
C ARG A 541 10.26 -19.34 5.54
N LEU A 542 10.84 -19.30 4.34
CA LEU A 542 10.73 -20.36 3.33
C LEU A 542 11.78 -21.49 3.48
N LYS A 543 12.72 -21.35 4.42
CA LYS A 543 13.66 -22.42 4.81
C LYS A 543 13.03 -23.30 5.85
#